data_AF-F4KTF5-F1
#
_entry.id   AF-F4KTF5-F1
#
_cell.length_a   1.000
_cell.length_b   1.000
_cell.length_c   1.000
_cell.angle_alpha   90.00
_cell.angle_beta   90.00
_cell.angle_gamma   90.00
#
_symmetry.space_group_name_H-M   'P 1'
#
loop_
_entity.id
_entity.type
_entity.pdbx_description
1 polymer ?
#
loop_
_entity_poly.entity_id
_entity_poly.type
_entity_poly.pdbx_seq_one_letter_code
_entity_poly.pdbx_strand_id
1 'polypeptide(L)'
;MLKKLFLACSILVLPLLIHAQIKRTVHEVIPVSDTIQTITCEFYDSLKVQCWPSNSIMLEITIVHKNYSTDSILKGLIEQGRYRLDPVKSEDRLHIKFDLRNRGILNTLTSGEIPEEVSVNIFIPEDFEEGAKGEWKRKKKS
;
A
#
# COMPACT_ATOMS: atom_id res chain seq x y z
N MET A 1 -32.13 39.21 22.11
CA MET A 1 -31.81 38.46 20.87
C MET A 1 -30.30 38.27 20.63
N LEU A 2 -29.43 39.14 21.17
CA LEU A 2 -27.97 39.06 21.00
C LEU A 2 -27.31 37.75 21.50
N LYS A 3 -27.82 37.15 22.59
CA LYS A 3 -27.31 35.87 23.14
C LYS A 3 -27.52 34.65 22.22
N LYS A 4 -28.59 34.65 21.40
CA LYS A 4 -28.85 33.56 20.44
C LYS A 4 -27.92 33.63 19.22
N LEU A 5 -27.45 34.84 18.88
CA LEU A 5 -26.51 35.06 17.79
C LEU A 5 -25.08 34.58 18.14
N PHE A 6 -24.65 34.76 19.39
CA PHE A 6 -23.37 34.25 19.88
C PHE A 6 -23.30 32.72 19.90
N LEU A 7 -24.40 32.05 20.25
CA LEU A 7 -24.46 30.58 20.25
C LEU A 7 -24.41 30.01 18.81
N ALA A 8 -25.02 30.69 17.84
CA ALA A 8 -24.99 30.30 16.43
C ALA A 8 -23.60 30.50 15.79
N CYS A 9 -22.85 31.53 16.19
CA CYS A 9 -21.48 31.74 15.68
C CYS A 9 -20.48 30.72 16.23
N SER A 10 -20.69 30.18 17.43
CA SER A 10 -19.78 29.20 18.05
C SER A 10 -19.79 27.83 17.33
N ILE A 11 -20.92 27.46 16.71
CA ILE A 11 -21.08 26.16 16.01
C ILE A 11 -20.42 26.18 14.61
N LEU A 12 -20.19 27.35 14.01
CA LEU A 12 -19.65 27.48 12.66
C LEU A 12 -18.11 27.40 12.57
N VAL A 13 -17.39 27.42 13.70
CA VAL A 13 -15.91 27.46 13.70
C VAL A 13 -15.29 26.06 13.90
N LEU A 14 -16.06 25.05 14.31
CA LEU A 14 -15.53 23.71 14.58
C LEU A 14 -15.03 22.88 13.37
N PRO A 15 -15.47 23.07 12.11
CA PRO A 15 -15.04 22.16 11.03
C PRO A 15 -13.66 22.50 10.42
N LEU A 16 -12.97 23.56 10.85
CA LEU A 16 -11.71 24.00 10.24
C LEU A 16 -10.47 23.20 10.62
N LEU A 17 -10.59 22.20 11.50
CA LEU A 17 -9.45 21.40 11.96
C LEU A 17 -9.30 20.05 11.25
N ILE A 18 -10.19 19.71 10.32
CA ILE A 18 -10.06 18.48 9.51
C ILE A 18 -9.00 18.73 8.43
N HIS A 19 -7.75 18.43 8.75
CA HIS A 19 -6.69 18.34 7.75
C HIS A 19 -6.98 17.10 6.90
N ALA A 20 -7.36 17.30 5.64
CA ALA A 20 -7.58 16.22 4.70
C ALA A 20 -6.26 15.48 4.46
N GLN A 21 -6.17 14.22 4.91
CA GLN A 21 -5.07 13.33 4.57
C GLN A 21 -5.25 12.83 3.13
N ILE A 22 -4.17 12.82 2.37
CA ILE A 22 -4.21 12.36 0.98
C ILE A 22 -3.98 10.86 1.00
N LYS A 23 -4.96 10.11 0.47
CA LYS A 23 -4.93 8.66 0.43
C LYS A 23 -5.11 8.17 -1.00
N ARG A 24 -4.25 7.25 -1.43
CA ARG A 24 -4.40 6.52 -2.71
C ARG A 24 -4.18 5.04 -2.48
N THR A 25 -4.91 4.25 -3.26
CA THR A 25 -4.75 2.79 -3.30
C THR A 25 -4.37 2.40 -4.72
N VAL A 26 -3.31 1.62 -4.85
CA VAL A 26 -2.79 1.12 -6.13
C VAL A 26 -2.93 -0.40 -6.13
N HIS A 27 -3.43 -0.93 -7.25
CA HIS A 27 -3.57 -2.37 -7.46
C HIS A 27 -2.56 -2.84 -8.51
N GLU A 28 -1.86 -3.93 -8.22
CA GLU A 28 -0.97 -4.60 -9.17
C GLU A 28 -1.33 -6.08 -9.22
N VAL A 29 -1.37 -6.64 -10.44
CA VAL A 29 -1.70 -8.05 -10.67
C VAL A 29 -0.50 -8.74 -11.31
N ILE A 30 -0.04 -9.81 -10.69
CA ILE A 30 1.09 -10.61 -11.15
C ILE A 30 0.56 -11.99 -11.55
N PRO A 31 0.52 -12.32 -12.85
CA PRO A 31 0.21 -13.66 -13.29
C PRO A 31 1.23 -14.67 -12.75
N VAL A 32 0.73 -15.76 -12.16
CA VAL A 32 1.54 -16.87 -11.66
C VAL A 32 1.45 -18.01 -12.68
N SER A 33 2.59 -18.44 -13.22
CA SER A 33 2.63 -19.60 -14.12
C SER A 33 2.51 -20.91 -13.33
N ASP A 34 2.05 -21.96 -14.01
CA ASP A 34 1.92 -23.29 -13.43
C ASP A 34 3.26 -23.88 -12.96
N THR A 35 4.38 -23.39 -13.49
CA THR A 35 5.74 -23.81 -13.10
C THR A 35 6.12 -23.32 -11.70
N ILE A 36 5.58 -22.19 -11.24
CA ILE A 36 5.91 -21.63 -9.93
C ILE A 36 5.38 -22.55 -8.83
N GLN A 37 6.28 -23.07 -8.01
CA GLN A 37 5.98 -23.92 -6.85
C GLN A 37 6.06 -23.16 -5.54
N THR A 38 6.78 -22.04 -5.50
CA THR A 38 7.01 -21.29 -4.26
C THR A 38 6.89 -19.78 -4.49
N ILE A 39 6.11 -19.12 -3.65
CA ILE A 39 6.04 -17.67 -3.56
C ILE A 39 6.73 -17.25 -2.27
N THR A 40 7.67 -16.31 -2.37
CA THR A 40 8.36 -15.73 -1.21
C THR A 40 8.18 -14.22 -1.20
N CYS A 41 8.18 -13.67 0.01
CA CYS A 41 7.48 -12.45 0.29
C CYS A 41 8.24 -11.72 1.41
N GLU A 42 9.09 -10.74 1.03
CA GLU A 42 9.92 -9.96 1.96
C GLU A 42 9.24 -8.61 2.28
N PHE A 43 8.80 -8.44 3.53
CA PHE A 43 7.97 -7.29 3.91
C PHE A 43 8.38 -6.65 5.23
N TYR A 44 8.10 -5.34 5.31
CA TYR A 44 8.35 -4.49 6.48
C TYR A 44 7.03 -3.90 7.00
N ASP A 45 6.92 -3.85 8.33
CA ASP A 45 5.89 -3.24 9.17
C ASP A 45 4.43 -3.75 9.03
N SER A 46 3.71 -3.41 7.97
CA SER A 46 2.24 -3.61 7.90
C SER A 46 1.79 -4.41 6.67
N LEU A 47 1.97 -5.72 6.76
CA LEU A 47 1.56 -6.67 5.74
C LEU A 47 0.35 -7.49 6.19
N LYS A 48 -0.62 -7.64 5.30
CA LYS A 48 -1.63 -8.70 5.41
C LYS A 48 -1.57 -9.58 4.18
N VAL A 49 -1.53 -10.89 4.39
CA VAL A 49 -1.62 -11.86 3.31
C VAL A 49 -2.90 -12.66 3.48
N GLN A 50 -3.64 -12.84 2.39
CA GLN A 50 -4.88 -13.61 2.36
C GLN A 50 -4.98 -14.40 1.07
N CYS A 51 -5.66 -15.54 1.10
CA CYS A 51 -5.90 -16.33 -0.10
C CYS A 51 -7.10 -15.78 -0.90
N TRP A 52 -7.11 -15.99 -2.21
CA TRP A 52 -8.24 -15.61 -3.07
C TRP A 52 -8.41 -16.55 -4.29
N PRO A 53 -9.62 -16.66 -4.86
CA PRO A 53 -9.91 -17.57 -5.95
C PRO A 53 -9.47 -16.99 -7.30
N SER A 54 -8.16 -17.05 -7.58
CA SER A 54 -7.55 -16.55 -8.82
C SER A 54 -6.26 -17.32 -9.12
N ASN A 55 -5.76 -17.22 -10.36
CA ASN A 55 -4.46 -17.76 -10.80
C ASN A 55 -3.33 -16.70 -10.76
N SER A 56 -3.62 -15.53 -10.22
CA SER A 56 -2.70 -14.40 -10.17
C SER A 56 -2.54 -13.93 -8.73
N ILE A 57 -1.42 -13.34 -8.39
CA ILE A 57 -1.29 -12.60 -7.14
C ILE A 57 -1.82 -11.20 -7.38
N MET A 58 -2.63 -10.69 -6.46
CA MET A 58 -2.99 -9.28 -6.43
C MET A 58 -2.33 -8.60 -5.24
N LEU A 59 -1.85 -7.41 -5.50
CA LEU A 59 -1.21 -6.54 -4.54
C LEU A 59 -2.08 -5.30 -4.43
N GLU A 60 -2.42 -4.92 -3.20
CA GLU A 60 -3.10 -3.67 -2.91
C GLU A 60 -2.19 -2.84 -2.00
N ILE A 61 -1.70 -1.73 -2.53
CA ILE A 61 -0.79 -0.82 -1.86
C ILE A 61 -1.56 0.43 -1.51
N THR A 62 -1.78 0.67 -0.22
CA THR A 62 -2.44 1.88 0.28
C THR A 62 -1.39 2.83 0.83
N ILE A 63 -1.36 4.04 0.25
CA ILE A 63 -0.43 5.11 0.59
C ILE A 63 -1.22 6.26 1.21
N VAL A 64 -0.77 6.75 2.35
CA VAL A 64 -1.32 7.90 3.04
C VAL A 64 -0.21 8.93 3.25
N HIS A 65 -0.40 10.12 2.69
CA HIS A 65 0.43 11.29 2.97
C HIS A 65 -0.32 12.23 3.91
N LYS A 66 0.38 12.65 4.97
CA LYS A 66 -0.10 13.63 5.93
C LYS A 66 0.71 14.90 5.76
N ASN A 67 0.09 16.06 6.00
CA ASN A 67 0.69 17.41 5.99
C ASN A 67 1.42 17.77 4.67
N TYR A 68 1.22 18.99 4.17
CA TYR A 68 2.02 19.58 3.08
C TYR A 68 2.07 18.82 1.72
N SER A 69 1.49 17.62 1.62
CA SER A 69 1.33 16.87 0.38
C SER A 69 0.14 17.41 -0.40
N THR A 70 0.24 17.31 -1.72
CA THR A 70 -0.86 17.50 -2.65
C THR A 70 -1.14 16.18 -3.39
N ASP A 71 -2.30 16.09 -4.05
CA ASP A 71 -2.63 14.91 -4.86
C ASP A 71 -1.67 14.76 -6.04
N SER A 72 -1.23 15.89 -6.62
CA SER A 72 -0.24 15.92 -7.68
C SER A 72 1.13 15.37 -7.25
N ILE A 73 1.58 15.67 -6.02
CA ILE A 73 2.83 15.11 -5.48
C ILE A 73 2.71 13.59 -5.36
N LEU A 74 1.65 13.09 -4.72
CA LEU A 74 1.47 11.66 -4.54
C LEU A 74 1.33 10.93 -5.89
N LYS A 75 0.55 11.49 -6.81
CA LYS A 75 0.41 10.95 -8.17
C LYS A 75 1.76 10.88 -8.89
N GLY A 76 2.56 11.96 -8.85
CA GLY A 76 3.88 11.98 -9.46
C GLY A 76 4.82 10.93 -8.87
N LEU A 77 4.81 10.74 -7.54
CA LEU A 77 5.63 9.71 -6.88
C LEU A 77 5.20 8.29 -7.25
N ILE A 78 3.89 8.05 -7.41
CA ILE A 78 3.35 6.77 -7.92
C ILE A 78 3.84 6.53 -9.36
N GLU A 79 3.71 7.53 -10.23
CA GLU A 79 4.13 7.45 -11.64
C GLU A 79 5.64 7.23 -11.80
N GLN A 80 6.45 7.77 -10.89
CA GLN A 80 7.90 7.54 -10.80
C GLN A 80 8.26 6.15 -10.27
N GLY A 81 7.29 5.34 -9.86
CA GLY A 81 7.51 3.99 -9.36
C GLY A 81 7.99 3.92 -7.91
N ARG A 82 7.87 4.99 -7.11
CA ARG A 82 8.30 4.99 -5.69
C ARG A 82 7.68 3.85 -4.87
N TYR A 83 6.46 3.47 -5.20
CA TYR A 83 5.70 2.43 -4.49
C TYR A 83 5.59 1.12 -5.28
N ARG A 84 6.36 0.98 -6.37
CA ARG A 84 6.30 -0.22 -7.21
C ARG A 84 6.93 -1.40 -6.47
N LEU A 85 6.34 -2.57 -6.66
CA LEU A 85 6.91 -3.83 -6.23
C LEU A 85 7.70 -4.44 -7.38
N ASP A 86 8.88 -4.99 -7.09
CA ASP A 86 9.72 -5.65 -8.08
C ASP A 86 9.61 -7.17 -7.92
N PRO A 87 8.72 -7.85 -8.67
CA PRO A 87 8.66 -9.30 -8.66
C PRO A 87 9.85 -9.89 -9.40
N VAL A 88 10.67 -10.67 -8.70
CA VAL A 88 11.76 -11.44 -9.28
C VAL A 88 11.25 -12.85 -9.56
N LYS A 89 11.16 -13.21 -10.85
CA LYS A 89 10.73 -14.53 -11.31
C LYS A 89 11.94 -15.41 -11.58
N SER A 90 11.88 -16.63 -11.07
CA SER A 90 12.75 -17.76 -11.42
C SER A 90 11.90 -18.91 -11.97
N GLU A 91 12.52 -20.02 -12.34
CA GLU A 91 11.83 -21.15 -12.99
C GLU A 91 10.68 -21.72 -12.13
N ASP A 92 10.94 -21.90 -10.82
CA ASP A 92 10.03 -22.51 -9.85
C ASP A 92 9.65 -21.57 -8.69
N ARG A 93 10.23 -20.36 -8.61
CA ARG A 93 9.96 -19.41 -7.51
C ARG A 93 9.61 -18.02 -8.01
N LEU A 94 8.65 -17.42 -7.33
CA LEU A 94 8.33 -16.00 -7.44
C LEU A 94 8.71 -15.30 -6.13
N HIS A 95 9.56 -14.30 -6.21
CA HIS A 95 9.97 -13.50 -5.07
C HIS A 95 9.41 -12.09 -5.19
N ILE A 96 8.57 -11.70 -4.24
CA ILE A 96 7.97 -10.37 -4.15
C ILE A 96 8.69 -9.60 -3.06
N LYS A 97 9.34 -8.51 -3.46
CA LYS A 97 10.12 -7.66 -2.57
C LYS A 97 9.70 -6.20 -2.71
N PHE A 98 9.55 -5.53 -1.58
CA PHE A 98 9.45 -4.08 -1.55
C PHE A 98 10.79 -3.44 -1.94
N ASP A 99 10.76 -2.60 -2.97
CA ASP A 99 11.89 -1.73 -3.23
C ASP A 99 11.89 -0.56 -2.24
N LEU A 100 12.60 -0.74 -1.14
CA LEU A 100 12.80 0.30 -0.13
C LEU A 100 13.87 1.33 -0.53
N ARG A 101 14.62 1.11 -1.62
CA ARG A 101 15.80 1.93 -1.96
C ARG A 101 15.45 3.39 -2.25
N ASN A 102 14.20 3.68 -2.58
CA ASN A 102 13.72 5.03 -2.88
C ASN A 102 12.95 5.70 -1.74
N ARG A 103 12.86 5.12 -0.53
CA ARG A 103 12.10 5.69 0.60
C ARG A 103 12.89 6.64 1.49
N GLY A 104 13.56 7.62 0.88
CA GLY A 104 14.03 8.79 1.62
C GLY A 104 12.87 9.57 2.24
N ILE A 105 13.17 10.40 3.25
CA ILE A 105 12.20 11.32 3.85
C ILE A 105 11.65 12.24 2.76
N LEU A 106 10.34 12.29 2.63
CA LEU A 106 9.68 13.22 1.71
C LEU A 106 9.67 14.60 2.36
N ASN A 107 10.28 15.58 1.70
CA ASN A 107 10.29 16.96 2.13
C ASN A 107 9.87 17.87 0.99
N THR A 108 9.05 18.86 1.29
CA THR A 108 8.83 19.99 0.40
C THR A 108 9.87 21.07 0.69
N LEU A 109 10.34 21.76 -0.35
CA LEU A 109 11.34 22.83 -0.21
C LEU A 109 10.86 23.98 0.69
N THR A 110 9.54 24.18 0.79
CA THR A 110 8.93 25.36 1.43
C THR A 110 8.16 25.05 2.71
N SER A 111 7.69 23.82 2.89
CA SER A 111 6.62 23.53 3.86
C SER A 111 6.97 22.40 4.83
N GLY A 112 8.14 21.76 4.69
CA GLY A 112 8.63 20.73 5.60
C GLY A 112 8.31 19.29 5.17
N GLU A 113 8.42 18.38 6.13
CA GLU A 113 8.29 16.93 5.95
C GLU A 113 6.87 16.50 5.64
N ILE A 114 6.74 15.52 4.73
CA ILE A 114 5.50 14.82 4.41
C ILE A 114 5.58 13.44 5.06
N PRO A 115 5.00 13.23 6.25
CA PRO A 115 4.86 11.90 6.81
C PRO A 115 4.12 10.96 5.85
N GLU A 116 4.72 9.79 5.63
CA GLU A 116 4.27 8.77 4.69
C GLU A 116 3.95 7.47 5.45
N GLU A 117 2.74 6.95 5.27
CA GLU A 117 2.33 5.63 5.76
C GLU A 117 1.95 4.76 4.56
N VAL A 118 2.56 3.57 4.47
CA VAL A 118 2.25 2.61 3.40
C VAL A 118 1.90 1.26 3.99
N SER A 119 0.77 0.72 3.56
CA SER A 119 0.25 -0.59 3.95
C SER A 119 -0.01 -1.45 2.72
N VAL A 120 0.13 -2.76 2.89
CA VAL A 120 0.16 -3.70 1.76
C VAL A 120 -0.70 -4.90 2.09
N ASN A 121 -1.70 -5.15 1.24
CA ASN A 121 -2.46 -6.38 1.25
C ASN A 121 -2.05 -7.23 0.06
N ILE A 122 -1.76 -8.50 0.30
CA ILE A 122 -1.37 -9.46 -0.73
C ILE A 122 -2.40 -10.58 -0.78
N PHE A 123 -2.89 -10.80 -1.98
CA PHE A 123 -3.89 -11.81 -2.28
C PHE A 123 -3.21 -12.92 -3.06
N ILE A 124 -2.96 -14.03 -2.39
CA ILE A 124 -2.26 -15.19 -2.95
C ILE A 124 -3.29 -16.19 -3.49
N PRO A 125 -3.09 -16.78 -4.67
CA PRO A 125 -3.92 -17.86 -5.18
C PRO A 125 -4.18 -19.00 -4.16
N GLU A 126 -5.42 -19.48 -4.12
CA GLU A 126 -5.86 -20.56 -3.21
C GLU A 126 -5.17 -21.91 -3.43
N ASP A 127 -4.53 -22.11 -4.58
CA ASP A 127 -3.70 -23.29 -4.87
C ASP A 127 -2.34 -23.24 -4.16
N PHE A 128 -2.05 -22.19 -3.39
CA PHE A 128 -0.92 -22.13 -2.47
C PHE A 128 -1.39 -22.17 -1.01
N GLU A 129 -0.53 -22.71 -0.16
CA GLU A 129 -0.69 -22.73 1.29
C GLU A 129 0.53 -22.13 1.96
N GLU A 130 0.33 -21.49 3.11
CA GLU A 130 1.42 -20.92 3.89
C GLU A 130 2.34 -22.03 4.39
N GLY A 131 3.63 -21.92 4.07
CA GLY A 131 4.68 -22.81 4.52
C GLY A 131 5.41 -22.23 5.73
N ALA A 132 6.69 -21.90 5.55
CA ALA A 132 7.39 -21.08 6.54
C ALA A 132 6.90 -19.63 6.50
N LYS A 133 7.16 -18.85 7.56
CA LYS A 133 6.78 -17.42 7.62
C LYS A 133 7.30 -16.67 6.39
N GLY A 134 6.39 -16.08 5.62
CA GLY A 134 6.74 -15.33 4.40
C GLY A 134 6.94 -16.22 3.15
N GLU A 135 6.58 -17.49 3.21
CA GLU A 135 6.66 -18.46 2.11
C GLU A 135 5.31 -19.14 1.90
N TRP A 136 4.90 -19.26 0.63
CA TRP A 136 3.72 -20.00 0.21
C TRP A 136 4.10 -21.06 -0.80
N LYS A 137 3.65 -22.29 -0.59
CA LYS A 137 3.96 -23.44 -1.46
C LYS A 137 2.72 -23.89 -2.18
N ARG A 138 2.88 -24.26 -3.45
CA ARG A 138 1.79 -24.82 -4.23
C ARG A 138 1.34 -26.13 -3.61
N LYS A 139 0.04 -26.27 -3.41
CA LYS A 139 -0.60 -27.49 -2.91
C LYS A 139 -0.30 -28.63 -3.87
N LYS A 140 0.15 -29.77 -3.35
CA LYS A 140 0.24 -30.99 -4.15
C LYS A 140 -1.18 -31.40 -4.53
N LYS A 141 -1.44 -31.58 -5.83
CA LYS A 141 -2.68 -32.21 -6.27
C LYS A 141 -2.68 -33.64 -5.70
N SER A 142 -3.61 -33.93 -4.80
CA SER A 142 -3.88 -35.29 -4.32
C SER A 142 -4.55 -36.11 -5.41
#